data_AF-A0A655CMA0-F1
#
_entry.id   AF-A0A655CMA0-F1
#
_cell.length_a   1.000
_cell.length_b   1.000
_cell.length_c   1.000
_cell.angle_alpha   90.00
_cell.angle_beta   90.00
_cell.angle_gamma   90.00
#
_symmetry.space_group_name_H-M   'P 1'
#
loop_
_entity.id
_entity.type
_entity.pdbx_description
1 polymer ?
#
loop_
_entity_poly.entity_id
_entity_poly.type
_entity_poly.pdbx_seq_one_letter_code
_entity_poly.pdbx_strand_id
1 'polypeptide(L)'
;MHELRSGGRNLIEKIEDYQPAALAVLGKQAFEQGFSQRGIAWGKQKIAIGATMVWVLPNPSGLNRIKTEKLVEAYRELDQALIMRGL
;
A
#
# COMPACT_ATOMS: atom_id res chain seq x y z
N MET A 1 6.56 -17.63 -4.71
CA MET A 1 6.68 -16.74 -5.90
C MET A 1 5.43 -16.71 -6.78
N HIS A 2 4.67 -17.81 -6.93
CA HIS A 2 3.40 -17.77 -7.69
C HIS A 2 2.25 -17.11 -6.93
N GLU A 3 2.09 -17.39 -5.64
CA GLU A 3 0.96 -16.92 -4.82
C GLU A 3 0.83 -15.39 -4.73
N LEU A 4 1.94 -14.66 -4.68
CA LEU A 4 1.92 -13.19 -4.57
C LEU A 4 1.53 -12.52 -5.90
N ARG A 5 1.84 -13.13 -7.04
CA ARG A 5 1.45 -12.62 -8.36
C ARG A 5 -0.02 -12.87 -8.65
N SER A 6 -0.53 -14.08 -8.35
CA SER A 6 -1.97 -14.35 -8.42
C SER A 6 -2.74 -13.54 -7.37
N GLY A 7 -2.18 -13.35 -6.19
CA GLY A 7 -2.75 -12.46 -5.16
C GLY A 7 -2.84 -11.00 -5.60
N GLY A 8 -1.82 -10.49 -6.32
CA GLY A 8 -1.83 -9.13 -6.88
C GLY A 8 -2.95 -8.90 -7.90
N ARG A 9 -3.23 -9.88 -8.76
CA ARG A 9 -4.33 -9.79 -9.73
C ARG A 9 -5.69 -9.77 -9.05
N ASN A 10 -5.93 -10.70 -8.13
CA ASN A 10 -7.19 -10.74 -7.36
C ASN A 10 -7.37 -9.47 -6.51
N LEU A 11 -6.27 -8.86 -6.05
CA LEU A 11 -6.31 -7.59 -5.33
C LEU A 11 -6.75 -6.45 -6.25
N ILE A 12 -6.22 -6.37 -7.48
CA ILE A 12 -6.62 -5.34 -8.45
C ILE A 12 -8.12 -5.45 -8.75
N GLU A 13 -8.61 -6.66 -9.04
CA GLU A 13 -10.03 -6.91 -9.31
C GLU A 13 -10.92 -6.44 -8.15
N LYS A 14 -10.55 -6.77 -6.90
CA LYS A 14 -11.28 -6.26 -5.72
C LYS A 14 -11.26 -4.73 -5.62
N ILE A 15 -10.14 -4.09 -5.93
CA ILE A 15 -10.03 -2.64 -5.84
C ILE A 15 -10.86 -1.96 -6.93
N GLU A 16 -10.94 -2.55 -8.13
CA GLU A 16 -11.82 -2.08 -9.20
C GLU A 16 -13.30 -2.23 -8.82
N ASP A 17 -13.66 -3.28 -8.08
CA ASP A 17 -15.02 -3.52 -7.60
C ASP A 17 -15.41 -2.58 -6.44
N TYR A 18 -14.58 -2.46 -5.40
CA TYR A 18 -14.91 -1.71 -4.18
C TYR A 18 -14.53 -0.22 -4.24
N GLN A 19 -13.61 0.15 -5.13
CA GLN A 19 -13.17 1.53 -5.38
C GLN A 19 -12.89 2.36 -4.10
N PRO A 20 -12.07 1.84 -3.15
CA PRO A 20 -11.75 2.61 -1.96
C PRO A 20 -10.93 3.85 -2.32
N ALA A 21 -10.87 4.81 -1.41
CA ALA A 21 -10.05 6.00 -1.60
C ALA A 21 -8.54 5.69 -1.68
N ALA A 22 -8.09 4.68 -0.94
CA ALA A 22 -6.72 4.22 -0.96
C ALA A 22 -6.60 2.71 -0.74
N LEU A 23 -5.59 2.12 -1.38
CA LEU A 23 -5.04 0.81 -1.10
C LEU A 23 -3.71 0.99 -0.38
N ALA A 24 -3.58 0.47 0.84
CA ALA A 24 -2.32 0.44 1.58
C ALA A 24 -1.71 -0.97 1.58
N VAL A 25 -0.58 -1.15 0.90
CA VAL A 25 0.17 -2.41 0.87
C VAL A 25 1.24 -2.41 1.96
N LEU A 26 1.20 -3.42 2.83
CA LEU A 26 2.05 -3.49 4.01
C LEU A 26 3.37 -4.22 3.69
N GLY A 27 4.38 -3.45 3.31
CA GLY A 27 5.75 -3.90 3.04
C GLY A 27 6.15 -3.78 1.57
N LYS A 28 7.38 -3.30 1.33
CA LYS A 28 7.92 -3.10 -0.03
C LYS A 28 7.96 -4.38 -0.85
N GLN A 29 8.45 -5.48 -0.29
CA GLN A 29 8.57 -6.75 -1.02
C GLN A 29 7.21 -7.31 -1.45
N ALA A 30 6.17 -7.14 -0.64
CA ALA A 30 4.81 -7.55 -0.99
C ALA A 30 4.30 -6.73 -2.19
N PHE A 31 4.54 -5.43 -2.18
CA PHE A 31 4.22 -4.54 -3.29
C PHE A 31 4.98 -4.89 -4.57
N GLU A 32 6.31 -4.99 -4.49
CA GLU A 32 7.18 -5.29 -5.64
C GLU A 32 6.79 -6.62 -6.30
N GLN A 33 6.48 -7.65 -5.49
CA GLN A 33 6.07 -8.95 -6.01
C GLN A 33 4.64 -8.96 -6.57
N GLY A 34 3.70 -8.29 -5.89
CA GLY A 34 2.30 -8.25 -6.31
C GLY A 34 2.05 -7.38 -7.55
N PHE A 35 2.80 -6.28 -7.68
CA PHE A 35 2.64 -5.29 -8.77
C PHE A 35 3.75 -5.37 -9.83
N SER A 36 4.68 -6.32 -9.72
CA SER A 36 5.83 -6.47 -10.62
C SER A 36 6.64 -5.18 -10.80
N GLN A 37 6.77 -4.40 -9.73
CA GLN A 37 7.59 -3.19 -9.68
C GLN A 37 8.89 -3.43 -8.90
N ARG A 38 9.89 -2.56 -9.08
CA ARG A 38 11.17 -2.61 -8.38
C ARG A 38 11.63 -1.23 -7.97
N GLY A 39 12.37 -1.14 -6.87
CA GLY A 39 13.06 0.09 -6.48
C GLY A 39 12.10 1.17 -5.98
N ILE A 40 10.99 0.75 -5.38
CA ILE A 40 9.91 1.65 -4.96
C ILE A 40 10.22 2.35 -3.63
N ALA A 41 9.72 3.58 -3.49
CA ALA A 41 9.79 4.36 -2.27
C ALA A 41 8.69 3.94 -1.26
N TRP A 42 8.87 4.27 0.02
CA TRP A 42 7.77 4.20 0.99
C TRP A 42 6.77 5.33 0.73
N GLY A 43 5.53 5.18 1.21
CA GLY A 43 4.48 6.19 1.09
C GLY A 43 3.67 6.06 -0.20
N LYS A 44 3.15 7.20 -0.68
CA LYS A 44 2.29 7.28 -1.86
C LYS A 44 3.04 6.89 -3.13
N GLN A 45 2.44 6.01 -3.93
CA GLN A 45 2.99 5.58 -5.21
C GLN A 45 2.46 6.43 -6.36
N LYS A 46 3.21 6.45 -7.47
CA LYS A 46 2.78 7.10 -8.71
C LYS A 46 1.65 6.34 -9.40
N ILE A 47 1.55 5.04 -9.17
CA ILE A 47 0.46 4.23 -9.71
C ILE A 47 -0.83 4.42 -8.92
N ALA A 48 -1.96 4.23 -9.62
CA ALA A 48 -3.30 4.20 -9.07
C ALA A 48 -4.08 3.05 -9.73
N ILE A 49 -5.15 2.60 -9.08
CA ILE A 49 -6.12 1.66 -9.67
C ILE A 49 -7.43 2.44 -9.79
N GLY A 50 -7.78 2.89 -10.99
CA GLY A 50 -8.85 3.86 -11.17
C GLY A 50 -8.63 5.13 -10.34
N ALA A 51 -9.61 5.47 -9.48
CA ALA A 51 -9.51 6.60 -8.55
C ALA A 51 -8.78 6.27 -7.24
N THR A 52 -8.52 4.99 -6.96
CA THR A 52 -7.88 4.51 -5.73
C THR A 52 -6.39 4.83 -5.73
N MET A 53 -5.95 5.59 -4.73
CA MET A 53 -4.53 5.87 -4.52
C MET A 53 -3.81 4.64 -3.97
N VAL A 54 -2.59 4.38 -4.43
CA VAL A 54 -1.81 3.25 -3.94
C VAL A 54 -0.70 3.73 -3.01
N TRP A 55 -0.59 3.09 -1.84
CA TRP A 55 0.38 3.41 -0.79
C TRP A 55 1.15 2.17 -0.38
N VAL A 56 2.42 2.36 -0.01
CA VAL A 56 3.27 1.32 0.54
C VAL A 56 3.71 1.72 1.93
N LEU A 57 3.23 0.99 2.93
CA LEU A 57 3.44 1.28 4.34
C LEU A 57 4.29 0.20 5.01
N PRO A 58 5.07 0.54 6.05
CA PRO A 58 5.80 -0.45 6.84
C PRO A 58 4.84 -1.47 7.48
N ASN A 59 5.21 -2.75 7.47
CA ASN A 59 4.38 -3.82 8.03
C ASN A 59 4.47 -3.82 9.57
N PRO A 60 3.33 -3.73 10.29
CA PRO A 60 3.29 -3.58 11.75
C PRO A 60 3.58 -4.86 12.55
N SER A 61 3.86 -5.99 11.89
CA SER A 61 4.23 -7.24 12.56
C SER A 61 5.40 -7.03 13.53
N GLY A 62 5.31 -7.58 14.75
CA GLY A 62 6.37 -7.51 15.76
C GLY A 62 7.66 -8.23 15.39
N LEU A 63 7.66 -9.03 14.30
CA LEU A 63 8.90 -9.57 13.72
C LEU A 63 9.72 -8.48 13.00
N ASN A 64 9.08 -7.39 12.55
CA ASN A 64 9.79 -6.25 11.98
C ASN A 64 10.35 -5.37 13.09
N ARG A 65 11.64 -5.08 13.01
CA ARG A 65 12.37 -4.20 13.93
C ARG A 65 12.09 -2.70 13.69
N ILE A 66 10.94 -2.36 13.12
CA ILE A 66 10.57 -0.98 12.86
C ILE A 66 10.07 -0.37 14.16
N LYS A 67 10.61 0.78 14.53
CA LYS A 67 10.19 1.53 15.71
C LYS A 67 8.72 1.98 15.57
N THR A 68 7.95 1.89 16.64
CA THR A 68 6.53 2.26 16.66
C THR A 68 6.29 3.68 16.16
N GLU A 69 7.17 4.62 16.49
CA GLU A 69 7.06 6.00 16.04
C GLU A 69 7.11 6.11 14.52
N LYS A 70 7.94 5.29 13.85
CA LYS A 70 8.03 5.25 12.38
C LYS A 70 6.82 4.59 11.74
N LEU A 71 6.20 3.61 12.39
CA LEU A 71 4.92 3.07 11.96
C LEU A 71 3.85 4.17 12.03
N VAL A 72 3.73 4.85 13.17
CA VAL A 72 2.72 5.90 13.37
C VAL A 72 2.91 7.04 12.37
N GLU A 73 4.14 7.50 12.13
CA GLU A 73 4.44 8.53 11.13
C GLU A 73 3.93 8.15 9.74
N ALA A 74 4.25 6.93 9.26
CA ALA A 74 3.87 6.48 7.92
C ALA A 74 2.35 6.33 7.75
N TYR A 75 1.65 5.85 8.78
CA TYR A 75 0.19 5.70 8.74
C TYR A 75 -0.51 7.05 8.86
N ARG A 76 0.03 7.99 9.64
CA ARG A 76 -0.49 9.36 9.74
C ARG A 76 -0.39 10.11 8.42
N GLU A 77 0.68 9.91 7.65
CA GLU A 77 0.82 10.54 6.34
C GLU A 77 -0.31 10.11 5.38
N LEU A 78 -0.69 8.83 5.40
CA LEU A 78 -1.84 8.33 4.64
C LEU A 78 -3.14 8.98 5.11
N ASP A 79 -3.39 8.99 6.42
CA ASP A 79 -4.59 9.59 7.02
C ASP A 79 -4.76 11.06 6.63
N GLN A 80 -3.70 11.86 6.77
CA GLN A 80 -3.70 13.27 6.37
C GLN A 80 -3.95 13.46 4.87
N ALA A 81 -3.38 12.59 4.03
CA ALA A 81 -3.59 12.66 2.60
C ALA A 81 -5.04 12.32 2.18
N LEU A 82 -5.74 11.48 2.94
CA LEU A 82 -7.17 11.21 2.75
C LEU A 82 -8.02 12.40 3.19
N ILE A 83 -7.72 12.98 4.35
CA ILE A 83 -8.41 14.19 4.85
C ILE A 83 -8.29 15.35 3.86
N MET A 84 -7.09 15.58 3.30
CA MET A 84 -6.89 16.63 2.29
C MET A 84 -7.72 16.41 1.01
N ARG A 85 -8.19 15.18 0.78
CA ARG A 85 -9.05 14.82 -0.34
C ARG A 85 -10.54 14.95 0.00
N GLY A 86 -10.88 15.37 1.21
CA GLY A 86 -12.25 15.56 1.69
C GLY A 86 -12.93 14.29 2.18
N LEU A 87 -12.15 13.31 2.65
CA LEU A 87 -12.63 12.03 3.19
C LEU A 87 -12.41 11.93 4.69
#